data_AF-A0AAC9YXU4-F1
#
_entry.id   AF-A0AAC9YXU4-F1
#
_cell.length_a   1.000
_cell.length_b   1.000
_cell.length_c   1.000
_cell.angle_alpha   90.00
_cell.angle_beta   90.00
_cell.angle_gamma   90.00
#
_symmetry.space_group_name_H-M   'P 1'
#
loop_
_entity.id
_entity.type
_entity.pdbx_description
1 polymer ?
#
loop_
_entity_poly.entity_id
_entity_poly.type
_entity_poly.pdbx_seq_one_letter_code
_entity_poly.pdbx_strand_id
1 'polypeptide(L)'
;MKYSFWFLYLSLTLVTACGGGGANLTEEEKEKIKQAKLDSIADLRLAEIDMNEVDTYPIFKGLCSESASKEEQKQCFVQHFSKFLQERLENEKIEVTEPILDTIFVNIKIDNNGKAVLENTEAKAKTKELLPTLDEDLADNLDEIATINPIQPATKHGVSISVQFRVPIVMNVK
;
A
#
# COMPACT_ATOMS: atom_id res chain seq x y z
N MET A 1 -39.55 -13.50 72.41
CA MET A 1 -40.95 -13.42 71.91
C MET A 1 -40.92 -13.60 70.40
N LYS A 2 -41.74 -14.38 69.69
CA LYS A 2 -42.64 -15.50 69.98
C LYS A 2 -43.15 -15.95 68.58
N TYR A 3 -43.07 -17.25 68.25
CA TYR A 3 -43.84 -18.03 67.24
C TYR A 3 -43.69 -17.70 65.73
N SER A 4 -43.35 -18.63 64.83
CA SER A 4 -43.99 -19.90 64.38
C SER A 4 -44.82 -19.64 63.09
N PHE A 5 -44.41 -20.10 61.90
CA PHE A 5 -44.63 -21.43 61.25
C PHE A 5 -46.02 -21.57 60.59
N TRP A 6 -46.03 -22.21 59.39
CA TRP A 6 -47.14 -22.65 58.51
C TRP A 6 -47.64 -21.62 57.47
N PHE A 7 -47.89 -21.92 56.19
CA PHE A 7 -48.29 -23.13 55.45
C PHE A 7 -47.55 -23.19 54.09
N LEU A 8 -46.97 -24.32 53.66
CA LEU A 8 -47.61 -25.33 52.77
C LEU A 8 -48.36 -24.71 51.59
N TYR A 9 -47.82 -24.80 50.37
CA TYR A 9 -48.50 -25.50 49.27
C TYR A 9 -47.52 -25.86 48.15
N LEU A 10 -47.18 -27.14 48.14
CA LEU A 10 -46.73 -27.90 46.99
C LEU A 10 -47.91 -27.98 46.01
N SER A 11 -47.81 -27.34 44.85
CA SER A 11 -48.60 -27.75 43.68
C SER A 11 -47.66 -28.05 42.53
N LEU A 12 -47.38 -29.33 42.41
CA LEU A 12 -46.92 -29.99 41.21
C LEU A 12 -48.00 -29.79 40.13
N THR A 13 -47.70 -29.08 39.05
CA THR A 13 -48.42 -29.23 37.79
C THR A 13 -47.43 -29.61 36.70
N LEU A 14 -47.52 -30.88 36.30
CA LEU A 14 -46.85 -31.46 35.15
C LEU A 14 -47.45 -30.92 33.85
N VAL A 15 -46.54 -30.53 32.95
CA VAL A 15 -46.54 -30.74 31.49
C VAL A 15 -47.76 -30.26 30.69
N THR A 16 -47.50 -29.31 29.79
CA THR A 16 -48.11 -29.31 28.45
C THR A 16 -47.01 -29.18 27.39
N ALA A 17 -47.04 -30.10 26.44
CA ALA A 17 -46.15 -30.20 25.29
C ALA A 17 -46.54 -29.23 24.15
N CYS A 18 -45.52 -28.92 23.33
CA CYS A 18 -45.55 -28.46 21.93
C CYS A 18 -46.24 -27.13 21.56
N GLY A 19 -45.43 -26.16 21.12
CA GLY A 19 -45.86 -25.03 20.29
C GLY A 19 -44.76 -24.00 20.08
N GLY A 20 -44.25 -23.86 18.85
CA GLY A 20 -43.24 -22.85 18.51
C GLY A 20 -43.72 -21.42 18.79
N GLY A 21 -42.86 -20.60 19.36
CA GLY A 21 -43.11 -19.18 19.60
C GLY A 21 -41.78 -18.45 19.58
N GLY A 22 -41.62 -17.52 18.63
CA GLY A 22 -40.39 -16.78 18.41
C GLY A 22 -39.93 -16.03 19.65
N ALA A 23 -38.64 -16.14 19.97
CA ALA A 23 -38.00 -15.32 20.98
C ALA A 23 -38.13 -13.84 20.55
N ASN A 24 -39.08 -13.12 21.17
CA ASN A 24 -39.21 -11.69 20.98
C ASN A 24 -38.20 -11.03 21.91
N LEU A 25 -37.02 -10.73 21.34
CA LEU A 25 -35.92 -10.05 22.02
C LEU A 25 -36.41 -8.69 22.52
N THR A 26 -36.05 -8.35 23.75
CA THR A 26 -36.27 -7.01 24.30
C THR A 26 -35.49 -5.98 23.48
N GLU A 27 -35.97 -4.74 23.41
CA GLU A 27 -35.30 -3.68 22.63
C GLU A 27 -33.84 -3.46 23.08
N GLU A 28 -33.56 -3.65 24.37
CA GLU A 28 -32.20 -3.59 24.92
C GLU A 28 -31.30 -4.73 24.41
N GLU A 29 -31.84 -5.95 24.27
CA GLU A 29 -31.11 -7.08 23.69
C GLU A 29 -30.87 -6.86 22.19
N LYS A 30 -31.82 -6.26 21.47
CA LYS A 30 -31.64 -5.91 20.05
C LYS A 30 -30.54 -4.87 19.85
N GLU A 31 -30.45 -3.86 20.72
CA GLU A 31 -29.37 -2.87 20.68
C GLU A 31 -28.02 -3.49 21.03
N LYS A 32 -27.94 -4.35 22.04
CA LYS A 32 -26.70 -5.08 22.40
C LYS A 32 -26.24 -6.00 21.27
N ILE A 33 -27.16 -6.70 20.60
CA ILE A 33 -26.85 -7.54 19.44
C ILE A 33 -26.40 -6.68 18.26
N LYS A 34 -27.03 -5.53 18.02
CA LYS A 34 -26.64 -4.59 16.96
C LYS A 34 -25.25 -4.01 17.22
N GLN A 35 -24.96 -3.64 18.46
CA GLN A 35 -23.66 -3.11 18.88
C GLN A 35 -22.58 -4.19 18.77
N ALA A 36 -22.81 -5.39 19.32
CA ALA A 36 -21.88 -6.52 19.21
C ALA A 36 -21.64 -6.93 17.74
N LYS A 37 -22.66 -6.81 16.88
CA LYS A 37 -22.52 -7.05 15.44
C LYS A 37 -21.73 -5.93 14.75
N LEU A 38 -21.91 -4.67 15.14
CA LEU A 38 -21.09 -3.55 14.65
C LEU A 38 -19.63 -3.72 15.05
N ASP A 39 -19.38 -4.06 16.31
CA ASP A 39 -18.05 -4.28 16.86
C ASP A 39 -17.38 -5.48 16.16
N SER A 40 -18.12 -6.59 15.96
CA SER A 40 -17.65 -7.73 15.17
C SER A 40 -17.36 -7.36 13.70
N ILE A 41 -18.16 -6.48 13.08
CA ILE A 41 -17.88 -6.00 11.71
C ILE A 41 -16.65 -5.09 11.69
N ALA A 42 -16.44 -4.25 12.71
CA ALA A 42 -15.24 -3.42 12.85
C ALA A 42 -13.99 -4.28 13.02
N ASP A 43 -14.07 -5.33 13.84
CA ASP A 43 -12.99 -6.30 14.05
C ASP A 43 -12.71 -7.14 12.78
N LEU A 44 -13.74 -7.48 11.99
CA LEU A 44 -13.61 -8.18 10.70
C LEU A 44 -13.05 -7.31 9.57
N ARG A 45 -12.99 -5.98 9.73
CA ARG A 45 -12.40 -5.04 8.75
C ARG A 45 -10.89 -4.84 8.93
N LEU A 46 -10.29 -5.43 9.96
CA LEU A 46 -8.86 -5.35 10.25
C LEU A 46 -8.08 -6.60 9.80
N ALA A 47 -8.68 -7.46 8.99
CA ALA A 47 -7.92 -8.44 8.21
C ALA A 47 -7.23 -7.68 7.07
N GLU A 48 -5.96 -7.33 7.28
CA GLU A 48 -4.95 -7.04 6.26
C GLU A 48 -5.53 -6.65 4.89
N ILE A 49 -6.08 -5.43 4.81
CA ILE A 49 -6.08 -4.76 3.51
C ILE A 49 -4.60 -4.63 3.20
N ASP A 50 -4.12 -5.38 2.21
CA ASP A 50 -2.81 -5.13 1.62
C ASP A 50 -2.84 -3.66 1.17
N MET A 51 -2.34 -2.77 2.03
CA MET A 51 -2.44 -1.32 1.83
C MET A 51 -1.63 -0.87 0.61
N ASN A 52 -0.88 -1.80 0.00
CA ASN A 52 -0.09 -1.62 -1.21
C ASN A 52 -0.78 -2.17 -2.46
N GLU A 53 -1.92 -2.85 -2.34
CA GLU A 53 -2.62 -3.35 -3.52
C GLU A 53 -3.32 -2.19 -4.24
N VAL A 54 -2.88 -1.95 -5.48
CA VAL A 54 -3.45 -1.01 -6.44
C VAL A 54 -4.28 -1.76 -7.47
N ASP A 55 -5.21 -1.10 -8.14
CA ASP A 55 -5.96 -1.69 -9.26
C ASP A 55 -5.07 -1.80 -10.50
N THR A 56 -4.28 -0.76 -10.77
CA THR A 56 -3.29 -0.71 -11.85
C THR A 56 -2.01 -0.06 -11.35
N TYR A 57 -0.86 -0.57 -11.79
CA TYR A 57 0.43 0.09 -11.56
C TYR A 57 0.64 1.21 -12.59
N PRO A 58 1.57 2.15 -12.31
CA PRO A 58 1.94 3.14 -13.30
C PRO A 58 2.53 2.45 -14.53
N ILE A 59 2.33 3.04 -15.70
CA ILE A 59 2.83 2.53 -16.97
C ILE A 59 3.31 3.67 -17.85
N PHE A 60 4.36 3.43 -18.63
CA PHE A 60 4.76 4.35 -19.69
C PHE A 60 3.83 4.18 -20.89
N LYS A 61 3.18 5.27 -21.31
CA LYS A 61 2.23 5.25 -22.42
C LYS A 61 2.92 4.82 -23.71
N GLY A 62 2.34 3.84 -24.40
CA GLY A 62 2.89 3.30 -25.66
C GLY A 62 4.05 2.32 -25.52
N LEU A 63 4.61 2.12 -24.31
CA LEU A 63 5.66 1.13 -24.04
C LEU A 63 5.14 -0.07 -23.26
N CYS A 64 4.23 0.17 -22.31
CA CYS A 64 3.60 -0.85 -21.49
C CYS A 64 2.11 -0.96 -21.85
N SER A 65 1.56 -2.18 -21.85
CA SER A 65 0.15 -2.42 -22.16
C SER A 65 -0.76 -2.11 -20.97
N GLU A 66 -1.81 -1.30 -21.17
CA GLU A 66 -2.80 -1.00 -20.14
C GLU A 66 -3.65 -2.22 -19.77
N SER A 67 -3.81 -3.18 -20.70
CA SER A 67 -4.58 -4.41 -20.49
C SER A 67 -3.77 -5.56 -19.89
N ALA A 68 -2.48 -5.35 -19.63
CA ALA A 68 -1.63 -6.35 -18.97
C ALA A 68 -2.05 -6.55 -17.50
N SER A 69 -1.68 -7.69 -16.93
CA SER A 69 -1.90 -7.94 -15.49
C SER A 69 -1.13 -6.94 -14.63
N LYS A 70 -1.56 -6.75 -13.37
CA LYS A 70 -0.89 -5.83 -12.42
C LYS A 70 0.61 -6.11 -12.30
N GLU A 71 0.98 -7.39 -12.23
CA GLU A 71 2.37 -7.80 -12.09
C GLU A 71 3.18 -7.47 -13.36
N GLU A 72 2.62 -7.73 -14.55
CA GLU A 72 3.25 -7.36 -15.82
C GLU A 72 3.39 -5.83 -15.96
N GLN A 73 2.40 -5.05 -15.54
CA GLN A 73 2.47 -3.58 -15.53
C GLN A 73 3.62 -3.10 -14.62
N LYS A 74 3.69 -3.63 -13.39
CA LYS A 74 4.74 -3.31 -12.43
C LYS A 74 6.12 -3.66 -12.98
N GLN A 75 6.29 -4.85 -13.52
CA GLN A 75 7.55 -5.31 -14.10
C GLN A 75 7.95 -4.45 -15.30
N CYS A 76 7.02 -4.19 -16.22
CA CYS A 76 7.25 -3.34 -17.38
C CYS A 76 7.70 -1.93 -16.96
N PHE A 77 6.99 -1.33 -16.00
CA PHE A 77 7.33 -0.01 -15.47
C PHE A 77 8.72 0.03 -14.86
N VAL A 78 9.02 -0.87 -13.89
CA VAL A 78 10.31 -0.90 -13.22
C VAL A 78 11.45 -1.17 -14.21
N GLN A 79 11.26 -2.07 -15.17
CA GLN A 79 12.26 -2.37 -16.18
C GLN A 79 12.58 -1.16 -17.06
N HIS A 80 11.56 -0.50 -17.60
CA HIS A 80 11.76 0.69 -18.44
C HIS A 80 12.31 1.87 -17.64
N PHE A 81 11.83 2.08 -16.42
CA PHE A 81 12.30 3.16 -15.56
C PHE A 81 13.78 2.98 -15.21
N SER A 82 14.15 1.77 -14.78
CA SER A 82 15.56 1.44 -14.47
C SER A 82 16.45 1.64 -15.69
N LYS A 83 15.98 1.20 -16.87
CA LYS A 83 16.70 1.39 -18.12
C LYS A 83 16.91 2.86 -18.45
N PHE A 84 15.86 3.67 -18.42
CA PHE A 84 15.98 5.10 -18.73
C PHE A 84 16.89 5.83 -17.76
N LEU A 85 16.79 5.52 -16.47
CA LEU A 85 17.65 6.13 -15.45
C LEU A 85 19.13 5.70 -15.63
N GLN A 86 19.38 4.41 -15.92
CA GLN A 86 20.72 3.92 -16.23
C GLN A 86 21.30 4.61 -17.47
N GLU A 87 20.52 4.71 -18.56
CA GLU A 87 20.94 5.38 -19.80
C GLU A 87 21.26 6.86 -19.57
N ARG A 88 20.50 7.55 -18.70
CA ARG A 88 20.78 8.94 -18.34
C ARG A 88 22.12 9.08 -17.63
N LEU A 89 22.33 8.31 -16.56
CA LEU A 89 23.54 8.35 -15.76
C LEU A 89 24.79 7.93 -16.55
N GLU A 90 24.66 7.03 -17.53
CA GLU A 90 25.77 6.63 -18.42
C GLU A 90 26.14 7.73 -19.44
N ASN A 91 25.18 8.56 -19.83
CA ASN A 91 25.40 9.66 -20.77
C ASN A 91 25.89 10.94 -20.08
N GLU A 92 25.73 11.03 -18.76
CA GLU A 92 26.28 12.12 -17.97
C GLU A 92 27.81 12.03 -17.90
N LYS A 93 28.46 13.19 -18.05
CA LYS A 93 29.90 13.32 -17.83
C LYS A 93 30.16 13.51 -16.35
N ILE A 94 30.17 12.40 -15.62
CA ILE A 94 30.47 12.40 -14.20
C ILE A 94 31.99 12.38 -14.03
N GLU A 95 32.57 13.50 -13.61
CA GLU A 95 33.99 13.60 -13.27
C GLU A 95 34.20 13.33 -11.78
N VAL A 96 34.92 12.25 -11.46
CA VAL A 96 35.24 11.86 -10.08
C VAL A 96 36.75 11.82 -9.88
N THR A 97 37.20 12.12 -8.67
CA THR A 97 38.62 12.05 -8.32
C THR A 97 39.10 10.61 -8.15
N GLU A 98 38.18 9.67 -7.91
CA GLU A 98 38.44 8.24 -7.74
C GLU A 98 37.35 7.40 -8.39
N PRO A 99 37.68 6.21 -8.94
CA PRO A 99 36.68 5.32 -9.53
C PRO A 99 35.59 4.90 -8.54
N ILE A 100 34.34 4.89 -9.01
CA ILE A 100 33.16 4.47 -8.24
C ILE A 100 32.63 3.17 -8.84
N LEU A 101 32.60 2.11 -8.02
CA LEU A 101 31.83 0.90 -8.28
C LEU A 101 30.85 0.68 -7.13
N ASP A 102 29.60 1.07 -7.34
CA ASP A 102 28.56 1.03 -6.32
C ASP A 102 27.20 0.60 -6.87
N THR A 103 26.33 0.14 -5.99
CA THR A 103 24.90 -0.03 -6.29
C THR A 103 24.14 0.93 -5.41
N ILE A 104 23.57 1.96 -6.02
CA ILE A 104 22.74 2.94 -5.33
C ILE A 104 21.28 2.49 -5.43
N PHE A 105 20.50 2.75 -4.39
CA PHE A 105 19.05 2.56 -4.41
C PHE A 105 18.38 3.92 -4.45
N VAL A 106 17.68 4.18 -5.55
CA VAL A 106 16.92 5.40 -5.76
C VAL A 106 15.48 5.12 -5.37
N ASN A 107 15.01 5.76 -4.30
CA ASN A 107 13.63 5.66 -3.86
C ASN A 107 12.84 6.80 -4.52
N ILE A 108 11.87 6.43 -5.35
CA ILE A 108 11.09 7.37 -6.17
C ILE A 108 9.62 7.27 -5.82
N LYS A 109 8.89 8.37 -6.00
CA LYS A 109 7.43 8.42 -5.96
C LYS A 109 6.90 8.82 -7.33
N ILE A 110 5.98 8.03 -7.86
CA ILE A 110 5.15 8.45 -8.98
C ILE A 110 3.89 9.06 -8.39
N ASP A 111 3.65 10.34 -8.64
CA ASP A 111 2.49 11.04 -8.11
C ASP A 111 1.19 10.67 -8.86
N ASN A 112 0.06 11.18 -8.37
CA ASN A 112 -1.25 10.94 -8.97
C ASN A 112 -1.44 11.61 -10.35
N ASN A 113 -0.46 12.41 -10.81
CA ASN A 113 -0.44 13.08 -12.10
C ASN A 113 0.58 12.43 -13.06
N GLY A 114 1.30 11.39 -12.63
CA GLY A 114 2.33 10.71 -13.42
C GLY A 114 3.69 11.41 -13.40
N LYS A 115 3.96 12.33 -12.47
CA LYS A 115 5.31 12.88 -12.27
C LYS A 115 6.15 11.93 -11.45
N ALA A 116 7.43 11.82 -11.80
CA ALA A 116 8.41 11.10 -10.99
C ALA A 116 9.15 12.08 -10.07
N VAL A 117 9.18 11.77 -8.77
CA VAL A 117 9.79 12.61 -7.73
C VAL A 117 10.79 11.77 -6.95
N LEU A 118 11.98 12.32 -6.71
CA LEU A 118 12.96 11.70 -5.82
C LEU A 118 12.49 11.81 -4.36
N GLU A 119 12.45 10.68 -3.65
CA GLU A 119 12.16 10.68 -2.21
C GLU A 119 13.47 10.68 -1.42
N ASN A 120 14.40 9.78 -1.76
CA ASN A 120 15.77 9.78 -1.24
C ASN A 120 16.65 8.79 -2.03
N THR A 121 17.95 8.85 -1.79
CA THR A 121 18.93 7.91 -2.33
C THR A 121 19.72 7.23 -1.22
N GLU A 122 19.85 5.91 -1.31
CA GLU A 122 20.75 5.11 -0.48
C GLU A 122 21.99 4.73 -1.30
N ALA A 123 23.16 5.14 -0.83
CA ALA A 123 24.44 4.89 -1.49
C ALA A 123 25.54 4.76 -0.43
N LYS A 124 26.71 4.21 -0.79
CA LYS A 124 27.86 4.23 0.12
C LYS A 124 28.27 5.67 0.42
N ALA A 125 28.78 5.91 1.64
CA ALA A 125 29.24 7.24 2.06
C ALA A 125 30.25 7.85 1.09
N LYS A 126 31.21 7.03 0.62
CA LYS A 126 32.22 7.45 -0.37
C LYS A 126 31.59 7.90 -1.69
N THR A 127 30.54 7.23 -2.16
CA THR A 127 29.81 7.62 -3.37
C THR A 127 29.17 9.00 -3.20
N LYS A 128 28.55 9.27 -2.04
CA LYS A 128 27.97 10.59 -1.73
C LYS A 128 29.02 11.69 -1.56
N GLU A 129 30.21 11.34 -1.08
CA GLU A 129 31.34 12.28 -0.98
C GLU A 129 31.90 12.66 -2.36
N LEU A 130 32.04 11.67 -3.24
CA LEU A 130 32.53 11.88 -4.61
C LEU A 130 31.48 12.52 -5.52
N LEU A 131 30.20 12.33 -5.23
CA LEU A 131 29.06 12.88 -5.99
C LEU A 131 28.13 13.69 -5.06
N PRO A 132 28.56 14.89 -4.62
CA PRO A 132 27.78 15.70 -3.68
C PRO A 132 26.46 16.20 -4.26
N THR A 133 26.33 16.27 -5.59
CA THR A 133 25.12 16.69 -6.31
C THR A 133 24.23 15.53 -6.75
N LEU A 134 24.57 14.29 -6.39
CA LEU A 134 23.89 13.08 -6.87
C LEU A 134 22.36 13.14 -6.73
N ASP A 135 21.84 13.63 -5.60
CA ASP A 135 20.40 13.70 -5.37
C ASP A 135 19.72 14.77 -6.24
N GLU A 136 20.41 15.89 -6.53
CA GLU A 136 19.90 16.93 -7.43
C GLU A 136 19.90 16.44 -8.88
N ASP A 137 21.02 15.86 -9.33
CA ASP A 137 21.17 15.30 -10.67
C ASP A 137 20.14 14.18 -10.91
N LEU A 138 19.91 13.31 -9.92
CA LEU A 138 18.87 12.29 -9.99
C LEU A 138 17.47 12.91 -10.06
N ALA A 139 17.16 13.93 -9.25
CA ALA A 139 15.85 14.56 -9.28
C ALA A 139 15.53 15.15 -10.67
N ASP A 140 16.49 15.83 -11.29
CA ASP A 140 16.36 16.40 -12.64
C ASP A 140 16.16 15.29 -13.69
N ASN A 141 16.94 14.22 -13.61
CA ASN A 141 16.78 13.06 -14.50
C ASN A 141 15.39 12.41 -14.39
N LEU A 142 14.84 12.27 -13.18
CA LEU A 142 13.52 11.70 -12.97
C LEU A 142 12.42 12.57 -13.61
N ASP A 143 12.51 13.90 -13.46
CA ASP A 143 11.56 14.84 -14.07
C ASP A 143 11.63 14.80 -15.61
N GLU A 144 12.85 14.73 -16.16
CA GLU A 144 13.05 14.66 -17.61
C GLU A 144 12.55 13.32 -18.20
N ILE A 145 12.79 12.20 -17.52
CA ILE A 145 12.26 10.88 -17.93
C ILE A 145 10.74 10.91 -18.01
N ALA A 146 10.07 11.45 -16.98
CA ALA A 146 8.61 11.54 -16.93
C ALA A 146 8.05 12.53 -17.96
N THR A 147 8.81 13.57 -18.32
CA THR A 147 8.44 14.55 -19.34
C THR A 147 8.51 13.97 -20.75
N ILE A 148 9.57 13.23 -21.07
CA ILE A 148 9.79 12.65 -22.41
C ILE A 148 8.96 11.37 -22.61
N ASN A 149 8.78 10.59 -21.55
CA ASN A 149 8.03 9.35 -21.57
C ASN A 149 6.81 9.49 -20.63
N PRO A 150 5.66 9.97 -21.12
CA PRO A 150 4.50 10.22 -20.27
C PRO A 150 4.05 8.97 -19.51
N ILE A 151 3.90 9.12 -18.19
CA ILE A 151 3.48 8.05 -17.29
C ILE A 151 1.98 8.19 -17.03
N GLN A 152 1.25 7.09 -17.15
CA GLN A 152 -0.09 6.97 -16.56
C GLN A 152 0.07 6.56 -15.09
N PRO A 153 -0.55 7.27 -14.13
CA PRO A 153 -0.39 6.98 -12.71
C PRO A 153 -1.04 5.66 -12.31
N ALA A 154 -0.67 5.15 -11.13
CA ALA A 154 -1.36 4.05 -10.50
C ALA A 154 -2.80 4.43 -10.15
N THR A 155 -3.72 3.47 -10.20
CA THR A 155 -5.11 3.68 -9.79
C THR A 155 -5.50 2.76 -8.65
N LYS A 156 -6.36 3.25 -7.76
CA LYS A 156 -6.99 2.47 -6.69
C LYS A 156 -8.43 2.91 -6.56
N HIS A 157 -9.34 1.96 -6.70
CA HIS A 157 -10.78 2.18 -6.83
C HIS A 157 -11.15 3.22 -7.91
N GLY A 158 -10.45 3.16 -9.05
CA GLY A 158 -10.63 4.10 -10.16
C GLY A 158 -10.10 5.51 -9.92
N VAL A 159 -9.43 5.78 -8.78
CA VAL A 159 -8.82 7.07 -8.46
C VAL A 159 -7.31 6.98 -8.63
N SER A 160 -6.72 7.95 -9.31
CA SER A 160 -5.26 8.06 -9.43
C SER A 160 -4.63 8.33 -8.07
N ILE A 161 -3.63 7.53 -7.71
CA ILE A 161 -2.91 7.64 -6.44
C ILE A 161 -1.41 7.72 -6.68
N SER A 162 -0.67 8.14 -5.65
CA SER A 162 0.78 8.06 -5.66
C SER A 162 1.26 6.69 -5.20
N VAL A 163 2.35 6.21 -5.79
CA VAL A 163 3.02 4.97 -5.42
C VAL A 163 4.52 5.15 -5.38
N GLN A 164 5.21 4.39 -4.52
CA GLN A 164 6.65 4.46 -4.37
C GLN A 164 7.33 3.20 -4.93
N PHE A 165 8.52 3.39 -5.49
CA PHE A 165 9.37 2.32 -5.98
C PHE A 165 10.79 2.50 -5.46
N ARG A 166 11.47 1.38 -5.23
CA ARG A 166 12.89 1.33 -4.95
C ARG A 166 13.61 0.75 -6.15
N VAL A 167 14.43 1.57 -6.82
CA VAL A 167 15.11 1.21 -8.07
C VAL A 167 16.61 1.03 -7.79
N PRO A 168 17.17 -0.18 -7.98
CA PRO A 168 18.61 -0.39 -7.87
C PRO A 168 19.31 0.03 -9.16
N ILE A 169 20.36 0.85 -9.05
CA ILE A 169 21.17 1.34 -10.17
C ILE A 169 22.64 1.03 -9.91
N VAL A 170 23.33 0.51 -10.93
CA VAL A 170 24.76 0.20 -10.85
C VAL A 170 25.56 1.38 -11.38
N MET A 171 26.32 1.99 -10.49
CA MET A 171 27.25 3.07 -10.78
C MET A 171 28.63 2.49 -11.08
N ASN A 172 29.15 2.76 -12.28
CA ASN A 172 30.49 2.36 -12.70
C ASN A 172 31.19 3.53 -13.40
N VAL A 173 31.71 4.45 -12.61
CA VAL A 173 32.42 5.66 -13.06
C VAL A 173 33.92 5.43 -12.89
N LYS A 174 34.71 5.75 -13.92
CA LYS A 174 36.15 5.45 -13.97
C LYS A 174 37.00 6.71 -13.93
#